data_AF-A0A968A5D2-F1
#
_entry.id   AF-A0A968A5D2-F1
#
_cell.length_a   1.000
_cell.length_b   1.000
_cell.length_c   1.000
_cell.angle_alpha   90.00
_cell.angle_beta   90.00
_cell.angle_gamma   90.00
#
_symmetry.space_group_name_H-M   'P 1'
#
loop_
_entity.id
_entity.type
_entity.pdbx_description
1 polymer ?
#
loop_
_entity_poly.entity_id
_entity_poly.type
_entity_poly.pdbx_seq_one_letter_code
_entity_poly.pdbx_strand_id
1 'polypeptide(L)'
;MSADLCQKKELLKSFYCVYSDWVRRFSLACRKGCAACCTQSVTMTSLEGEIILDFIKVQGREEWLRAELAESIPEKSRPLITTNQFAEACLNQLDVDSNAFGCWDFTPCIFLKENICSIYE
;
A
#
# COMPACT_ATOMS: atom_id res chain seq x y z
N MET A 1 14.85 -6.45 -16.19
CA MET A 1 13.39 -6.28 -16.04
C MET A 1 12.72 -7.03 -17.18
N SER A 2 11.85 -8.00 -16.89
CA SER A 2 11.03 -8.61 -17.94
C SER A 2 10.13 -7.53 -18.56
N ALA A 3 9.96 -7.54 -19.88
CA ALA A 3 9.13 -6.56 -20.58
C ALA A 3 7.68 -6.50 -20.03
N ASP A 4 7.20 -7.61 -19.48
CA ASP A 4 5.90 -7.78 -18.83
C ASP A 4 5.72 -6.88 -17.58
N LEU A 5 6.74 -6.74 -16.72
CA LEU A 5 6.59 -5.95 -15.49
C LEU A 5 6.49 -4.45 -15.77
N CYS A 6 7.28 -3.94 -16.73
CA CYS A 6 7.17 -2.53 -17.14
C CYS A 6 5.77 -2.23 -17.69
N GLN A 7 5.24 -3.11 -18.55
CA GLN A 7 3.88 -2.95 -19.09
C GLN A 7 2.82 -2.95 -17.98
N LYS A 8 2.93 -3.83 -17.00
CA LYS A 8 2.04 -3.85 -15.81
C LYS A 8 2.10 -2.54 -15.04
N LYS A 9 3.30 -1.99 -14.77
CA LYS A 9 3.47 -0.71 -14.07
C LYS A 9 2.80 0.44 -14.83
N GLU A 10 2.99 0.52 -16.15
CA GLU A 10 2.37 1.56 -16.98
C GLU A 10 0.84 1.42 -17.07
N LEU A 11 0.32 0.19 -17.11
CA LEU A 11 -1.11 -0.06 -17.06
C LEU A 11 -1.71 0.39 -15.72
N LEU A 12 -1.05 0.09 -14.59
CA LEU A 12 -1.50 0.52 -13.26
C LEU A 12 -1.52 2.06 -13.16
N LYS A 13 -0.50 2.75 -13.65
CA LYS A 13 -0.49 4.22 -13.71
C LYS A 13 -1.68 4.75 -14.51
N SER A 14 -1.94 4.16 -15.68
CA SER A 14 -3.09 4.54 -16.51
C SER A 14 -4.43 4.34 -15.79
N PHE A 15 -4.57 3.23 -15.06
CA PHE A 15 -5.74 2.97 -14.22
C PHE A 15 -5.90 4.03 -13.12
N TYR A 16 -4.81 4.41 -12.44
CA TYR A 16 -4.84 5.48 -11.44
C TYR A 16 -5.18 6.84 -12.02
N CYS A 17 -4.74 7.19 -13.22
CA CYS A 17 -5.17 8.42 -13.88
C CYS A 17 -6.69 8.45 -14.07
N VAL A 18 -7.26 7.39 -14.68
CA VAL A 18 -8.72 7.27 -14.92
C VAL A 18 -9.50 7.30 -13.60
N TYR A 19 -9.04 6.55 -12.60
CA TYR A 19 -9.68 6.52 -11.29
C TYR A 19 -9.63 7.88 -10.59
N SER A 20 -8.49 8.59 -10.67
CA SER A 20 -8.33 9.92 -10.07
C SER A 20 -9.29 10.94 -10.68
N ASP A 21 -9.51 10.90 -12.00
CA ASP A 21 -10.45 11.79 -12.68
C ASP A 21 -11.89 11.48 -12.30
N TRP A 22 -12.22 10.19 -12.21
CA TRP A 22 -13.54 9.75 -11.79
C TRP A 22 -13.85 10.16 -10.35
N VAL A 23 -12.89 9.97 -9.43
CA VAL A 23 -13.11 10.18 -8.00
C VAL A 23 -13.21 11.66 -7.61
N ARG A 24 -12.64 12.57 -8.42
CA ARG A 24 -12.74 14.04 -8.23
C ARG A 24 -14.17 14.57 -8.19
N ARG A 25 -15.14 13.78 -8.68
CA ARG A 25 -16.57 14.12 -8.65
C ARG A 25 -17.20 14.00 -7.26
N PHE A 26 -16.49 13.42 -6.29
CA PHE A 26 -16.98 13.15 -4.94
C PHE A 26 -16.20 13.96 -3.89
N SER A 27 -16.87 14.32 -2.80
CA SER A 27 -16.24 14.94 -1.63
C SER A 27 -15.57 13.87 -0.75
N LEU A 28 -14.30 13.59 -1.01
CA LEU A 28 -13.54 12.56 -0.27
C LEU A 28 -13.03 13.06 1.08
N ALA A 29 -13.03 12.16 2.07
CA ALA A 29 -12.34 12.40 3.33
C ALA A 29 -10.81 12.48 3.13
N CYS A 30 -10.26 11.55 2.33
CA CYS A 30 -8.84 11.52 1.99
C CYS A 30 -8.48 12.73 1.13
N ARG A 31 -7.56 13.54 1.64
CA ARG A 31 -6.98 14.72 1.01
C ARG A 31 -5.59 14.91 1.59
N LYS A 32 -4.73 15.69 0.94
CA LYS A 32 -3.41 16.02 1.47
C LYS A 32 -3.52 16.50 2.93
N GLY A 33 -2.77 15.89 3.84
CA GLY A 33 -2.82 16.18 5.28
C GLY A 33 -3.83 15.37 6.09
N CYS A 34 -4.78 14.66 5.47
CA CYS A 34 -5.71 13.75 6.16
C CYS A 34 -4.99 12.42 6.45
N ALA A 35 -4.16 12.39 7.49
CA ALA A 35 -3.32 11.24 7.80
C ALA A 35 -4.02 10.12 8.60
N ALA A 36 -5.35 10.21 8.81
CA ALA A 36 -6.09 9.33 9.70
C ALA A 36 -6.01 7.84 9.31
N CYS A 37 -5.92 7.53 8.01
CA CYS A 37 -5.77 6.16 7.51
C CYS A 37 -4.34 5.79 7.13
N CYS A 38 -3.37 6.72 7.18
CA CYS A 38 -1.99 6.49 6.72
C CYS A 38 -1.13 5.77 7.78
N THR A 39 -1.51 4.53 8.08
CA THR A 39 -0.84 3.69 9.09
C THR A 39 -0.06 2.56 8.44
N GLN A 40 0.64 1.76 9.25
CA GLN A 40 1.35 0.56 8.77
C GLN A 40 0.42 -0.60 8.40
N SER A 41 -0.90 -0.47 8.62
CA SER A 41 -1.90 -1.47 8.23
C SER A 41 -2.53 -1.25 6.86
N VAL A 42 -2.16 -0.16 6.16
CA VAL A 42 -2.61 0.04 4.78
C VAL A 42 -1.98 -1.02 3.89
N THR A 43 -2.81 -1.80 3.21
CA THR A 43 -2.37 -2.82 2.26
C THR A 43 -2.04 -2.18 0.91
N MET A 44 -1.09 -2.80 0.21
CA MET A 44 -0.75 -2.46 -1.16
C MET A 44 -0.57 -3.74 -1.98
N THR A 45 -0.75 -3.65 -3.28
CA THR A 45 -0.39 -4.70 -4.22
C THR A 45 1.13 -4.78 -4.39
N SER A 46 1.63 -5.94 -4.80
CA SER A 46 3.06 -6.09 -5.11
C SER A 46 3.52 -5.13 -6.23
N LEU A 47 2.63 -4.78 -7.16
CA LEU A 47 2.94 -3.87 -8.25
C LEU A 47 3.13 -2.43 -7.78
N GLU A 48 2.34 -1.97 -6.81
CA GLU A 48 2.56 -0.68 -6.15
C GLU A 48 3.88 -0.68 -5.37
N GLY A 49 4.17 -1.75 -4.63
CA GLY A 49 5.44 -1.89 -3.91
C GLY A 49 6.66 -1.79 -4.84
N GLU A 50 6.57 -2.39 -6.03
CA GLU A 50 7.60 -2.29 -7.07
C GLU A 50 7.76 -0.87 -7.63
N ILE A 51 6.69 -0.08 -7.71
CA ILE A 51 6.76 1.35 -8.12
C ILE A 51 7.42 2.18 -7.01
N ILE A 52 7.03 1.95 -5.75
CA ILE A 52 7.64 2.61 -4.58
C ILE A 52 9.14 2.29 -4.52
N LEU A 53 9.52 1.03 -4.73
CA LEU A 53 10.92 0.62 -4.71
C LEU A 53 11.73 1.26 -5.84
N ASP A 54 11.18 1.37 -7.05
CA ASP A 54 11.82 2.09 -8.15
C ASP A 54 12.04 3.57 -7.80
N PHE A 55 11.02 4.23 -7.22
CA PHE A 55 11.14 5.61 -6.74
C PHE A 55 12.27 5.74 -5.71
N ILE A 56 12.31 4.85 -4.70
CA ILE A 56 13.32 4.88 -3.64
C ILE A 56 14.74 4.72 -4.21
N LYS A 57 14.93 3.82 -5.18
CA LYS A 57 16.23 3.64 -5.87
C LYS A 57 16.64 4.87 -6.66
N VAL A 58 15.70 5.47 -7.40
CA VAL A 58 15.96 6.71 -8.16
C VAL A 58 16.36 7.86 -7.22
N GLN A 59 15.79 7.90 -6.02
CA GLN A 59 16.11 8.92 -5.01
C GLN A 59 17.36 8.59 -4.15
N GLY A 60 17.98 7.42 -4.32
CA GLY A 60 19.13 6.98 -3.51
C GLY A 60 18.81 6.81 -2.01
N ARG A 61 17.57 6.40 -1.69
CA ARG A 61 17.06 6.29 -0.30
C ARG A 61 16.97 4.86 0.23
N GLU A 62 17.66 3.91 -0.40
CA GLU A 62 17.58 2.49 -0.04
C GLU A 62 18.01 2.21 1.41
N GLU A 63 19.08 2.87 1.86
CA GLU A 63 19.59 2.66 3.23
C GLU A 63 18.65 3.28 4.27
N TRP A 64 18.06 4.43 3.96
CA TRP A 64 17.02 5.02 4.81
C TRP A 64 15.80 4.09 4.93
N LEU A 65 15.33 3.53 3.80
CA LEU A 65 14.21 2.58 3.82
C LEU A 65 14.55 1.33 4.64
N ARG A 66 15.78 0.81 4.51
CA ARG A 66 16.25 -0.34 5.30
C ARG A 66 16.21 -0.05 6.80
N ALA A 67 16.66 1.13 7.21
CA ALA A 67 16.65 1.54 8.61
C ALA A 67 15.22 1.66 9.16
N GLU A 68 14.32 2.37 8.46
CA GLU A 68 12.92 2.52 8.88
C GLU A 68 12.21 1.15 8.97
N LEU A 69 12.45 0.25 8.02
CA LEU A 69 11.88 -1.10 8.04
C LEU A 69 12.44 -1.97 9.16
N ALA A 70 13.67 -1.76 9.63
CA ALA A 70 14.21 -2.52 10.75
C ALA A 70 13.53 -2.15 12.08
N GLU A 71 13.10 -0.89 12.22
CA GLU A 71 12.43 -0.38 13.42
C GLU A 71 10.92 -0.63 13.41
N SER A 72 10.31 -0.85 12.23
CA SER A 72 8.86 -0.82 12.03
C SER A 72 8.17 -2.19 11.93
N ILE A 73 8.76 -3.30 12.40
CA ILE A 73 8.13 -4.64 12.27
C ILE A 73 7.58 -5.13 13.61
N PRO A 74 6.33 -4.77 13.98
CA PRO A 74 5.55 -5.62 14.83
C PRO A 74 4.99 -6.79 13.99
N GLU A 75 5.37 -8.03 14.31
CA GLU A 75 4.87 -9.26 13.65
C GLU A 75 3.34 -9.38 13.61
N LYS A 76 2.62 -8.62 14.43
CA LYS A 76 1.18 -8.77 14.70
C LYS A 76 0.24 -8.09 13.70
N SER A 77 0.72 -7.19 12.85
CA SER A 77 -0.15 -6.39 11.96
C SER A 77 -0.24 -6.91 10.53
N ARG A 78 0.50 -7.97 10.17
CA ARG A 78 0.54 -8.49 8.80
C ARG A 78 -0.58 -9.51 8.54
N PRO A 79 -1.47 -9.27 7.57
CA PRO A 79 -2.43 -10.27 7.13
C PRO A 79 -1.71 -11.51 6.61
N LEU A 80 -2.20 -12.70 6.99
CA LEU A 80 -1.69 -13.99 6.51
C LEU A 80 -2.24 -14.37 5.14
N ILE A 81 -3.36 -13.74 4.75
CA ILE A 81 -3.99 -13.93 3.45
C ILE A 81 -4.15 -12.60 2.73
N THR A 82 -4.09 -12.66 1.41
CA THR A 82 -4.38 -11.52 0.53
C THR A 82 -5.88 -11.28 0.42
N THR A 83 -6.26 -10.08 -0.02
CA THR A 83 -7.66 -9.76 -0.35
C THR A 83 -8.28 -10.74 -1.34
N ASN A 84 -7.50 -11.23 -2.32
CA ASN A 84 -7.99 -12.17 -3.32
C ASN A 84 -8.20 -13.59 -2.74
N GLN A 85 -7.30 -14.04 -1.86
CA GLN A 85 -7.49 -15.31 -1.14
C GLN A 85 -8.70 -15.24 -0.20
N PHE A 86 -8.93 -14.09 0.45
CA PHE A 86 -10.14 -13.88 1.22
C PHE A 86 -11.40 -13.94 0.34
N ALA A 87 -11.40 -13.24 -0.80
CA ALA A 87 -12.50 -13.29 -1.75
C ALA A 87 -12.78 -14.72 -2.26
N GLU A 88 -11.73 -15.50 -2.55
CA GLU A 88 -11.84 -16.91 -2.92
C GLU A 88 -12.47 -17.75 -1.79
N ALA A 89 -12.07 -17.55 -0.54
CA ALA A 89 -12.68 -18.23 0.60
C ALA A 89 -14.18 -17.90 0.72
N CYS A 90 -14.57 -16.63 0.56
CA CYS A 90 -15.98 -16.22 0.56
C CYS A 90 -16.78 -16.90 -0.56
N LEU A 91 -16.23 -16.96 -1.78
CA LEU A 91 -16.89 -17.60 -2.92
C LEU A 91 -17.08 -19.11 -2.69
N ASN A 92 -16.15 -19.74 -1.99
CA ASN A 92 -16.21 -21.16 -1.63
C ASN A 92 -16.95 -21.43 -0.30
N GLN A 93 -17.54 -20.39 0.33
CA GLN A 93 -18.23 -20.48 1.62
C GLN A 93 -17.35 -21.09 2.73
N LEU A 94 -16.06 -20.78 2.69
CA LEU A 94 -15.08 -21.18 3.69
C LEU A 94 -14.95 -20.11 4.76
N ASP A 95 -15.05 -20.52 6.02
CA ASP A 95 -14.72 -19.66 7.15
C ASP A 95 -13.20 -19.46 7.22
N VAL A 96 -12.80 -18.20 7.28
CA VAL A 96 -11.40 -17.80 7.49
C VAL A 96 -11.22 -17.44 8.95
N ASP A 97 -10.15 -17.94 9.57
CA ASP A 97 -9.79 -17.52 10.93
C ASP A 97 -9.66 -16.00 11.00
N SER A 98 -10.38 -15.37 11.93
CA SER A 98 -10.28 -13.95 12.25
C SER A 98 -8.83 -13.46 12.49
N ASN A 99 -7.93 -14.33 12.96
CA ASN A 99 -6.52 -14.00 13.14
C ASN A 99 -5.76 -13.83 11.80
N ALA A 100 -6.29 -14.37 10.70
CA ALA A 100 -5.65 -14.30 9.38
C ALA A 100 -5.64 -12.87 8.80
N PHE A 101 -6.45 -11.96 9.32
CA PHE A 101 -6.53 -10.57 8.85
C PHE A 101 -5.52 -9.63 9.54
N GLY A 102 -4.86 -10.09 10.62
CA GLY A 102 -4.08 -9.23 11.49
C GLY A 102 -4.94 -8.24 12.28
N CYS A 103 -4.33 -7.51 13.20
CA CYS A 103 -4.98 -6.38 13.88
C CYS A 103 -4.61 -5.06 13.20
N TRP A 104 -5.54 -4.11 13.16
CA TRP A 104 -5.24 -2.77 12.66
C TRP A 104 -4.29 -2.06 13.63
N ASP A 105 -3.12 -1.72 13.12
CA ASP A 105 -2.08 -0.96 13.78
C ASP A 105 -2.20 0.51 13.36
N PHE A 106 -2.34 1.39 14.36
CA PHE A 106 -2.43 2.84 14.16
C PHE A 106 -1.05 3.52 14.09
N THR A 107 0.04 2.75 14.19
CA THR A 107 1.40 3.26 13.99
C THR A 107 1.49 3.92 12.62
N PRO A 108 1.96 5.17 12.53
CA PRO A 108 2.10 5.89 11.27
C PRO A 108 2.94 5.12 10.23
N CYS A 109 2.53 5.23 8.97
CA CYS A 109 3.32 4.72 7.85
C CYS A 109 4.72 5.36 7.85
N ILE A 110 5.77 4.58 7.56
CA ILE A 110 7.18 5.05 7.51
C ILE A 110 7.40 6.20 6.53
N PHE A 111 6.55 6.31 5.50
CA PHE A 111 6.62 7.39 4.52
C PHE A 111 5.90 8.67 4.96
N LEU A 112 5.11 8.64 6.03
CA LEU A 112 4.34 9.78 6.50
C LEU A 112 5.22 10.72 7.33
N LYS A 113 5.46 11.94 6.85
CA LYS A 113 6.18 12.99 7.58
C LYS A 113 5.30 14.24 7.63
N GLU A 114 5.08 14.80 8.82
CA GLU A 114 4.20 15.97 9.03
C GLU A 114 2.80 15.83 8.41
N ASN A 115 2.20 14.63 8.53
CA ASN A 115 0.90 14.27 7.93
C ASN A 115 0.86 14.29 6.39
N ILE A 116 2.01 14.36 5.72
CA ILE A 116 2.14 14.31 4.27
C ILE A 116 2.98 13.09 3.89
N CYS A 117 2.51 12.31 2.92
CA CYS A 117 3.25 11.17 2.42
C CYS A 117 4.45 11.65 1.58
N SER A 118 5.66 11.26 1.96
CA SER A 118 6.92 11.69 1.33
C SER A 118 7.21 11.06 -0.04
N ILE A 119 6.38 10.10 -0.45
CA ILE A 119 6.48 9.39 -1.74
C ILE A 119 5.23 9.59 -2.61
N TYR A 120 4.27 10.39 -2.13
CA TYR A 120 3.05 10.70 -2.87
C TYR A 120 3.30 11.93 -3.75
N GLU A 121 2.91 11.83 -5.02
CA GLU A 121 3.00 12.91 -6.03
C GLU A 121 1.76 13.82 -5.99
#